data_AF-A0A2E1DLE3-F1
#
_entry.id   AF-A0A2E1DLE3-F1
#
_cell.length_a   1.000
_cell.length_b   1.000
_cell.length_c   1.000
_cell.angle_alpha   90.00
_cell.angle_beta   90.00
_cell.angle_gamma   90.00
#
_symmetry.space_group_name_H-M   'P 1'
#
loop_
_entity.id
_entity.type
_entity.pdbx_description
1 polymer ?
#
loop_
_entity_poly.entity_id
_entity_poly.type
_entity_poly.pdbx_seq_one_letter_code
_entity_poly.pdbx_strand_id
1 'polypeptide(L)'
;MGITPREQWGKPGVMPPDGLVVNGNEELQEIIESCRRSNNEIPTIGLVGGDLWRTLGGKSHHDRLMKGDAQLLSVDLGTALIDGHIYWFASHLIVRTRIWTGRTWIVANASHYGNWNIAPRAHPGDGLLDILDLNLTFSDRLKARSRVQAGNHVPHPDIHYQRRPKAQIEMKKETDVWIDGIKITKASQISVRVEPDALRVML
;
A
#
# COMPACT_ATOMS: atom_id res chain seq x y z
N MET A 1 9.84 9.00 11.27
CA MET A 1 10.15 8.57 12.66
C MET A 1 9.50 7.21 12.82
N GLY A 2 10.20 6.14 13.23
CA GLY A 2 9.61 4.79 13.28
C GLY A 2 8.65 4.63 14.47
N ILE A 3 7.57 3.87 14.31
CA ILE A 3 6.58 3.64 15.36
C ILE A 3 7.21 2.84 16.49
N THR A 4 7.22 3.39 17.71
CA THR A 4 7.61 2.65 18.92
C THR A 4 6.48 1.70 19.31
N PRO A 5 6.75 0.40 19.56
CA PRO A 5 5.72 -0.52 20.04
C PRO A 5 5.04 0.03 21.32
N ARG A 6 3.71 0.13 21.29
CA ARG A 6 2.82 0.62 22.38
C ARG A 6 2.69 2.14 22.54
N GLU A 7 3.30 2.94 21.67
CA GLU A 7 3.00 4.37 21.61
C GLU A 7 1.67 4.60 20.86
N GLN A 8 0.87 5.55 21.32
CA GLN A 8 -0.40 5.87 20.70
C GLN A 8 -0.11 6.54 19.34
N TRP A 9 -0.31 5.80 18.26
CA TRP A 9 -0.16 6.36 16.91
C TRP A 9 -1.46 7.08 16.52
N GLY A 10 -1.33 8.36 16.24
CA GLY A 10 -2.45 9.24 15.94
C GLY A 10 -2.90 10.09 17.12
N LYS A 11 -3.79 11.03 16.82
CA LYS A 11 -4.43 11.90 17.80
C LYS A 11 -5.92 12.08 17.45
N PRO A 12 -6.80 12.29 18.44
CA PRO A 12 -8.18 12.70 18.16
C PRO A 12 -8.21 13.97 17.29
N GLY A 13 -9.15 14.03 16.35
CA GLY A 13 -9.30 15.17 15.46
C GLY A 13 -10.68 15.23 14.81
N VAL A 14 -10.99 16.38 14.23
CA VAL A 14 -12.19 16.60 13.41
C VAL A 14 -11.75 16.80 11.97
N MET A 15 -12.55 16.28 11.04
CA MET A 15 -12.30 16.47 9.60
C MET A 15 -12.21 17.97 9.28
N PRO A 16 -11.13 18.44 8.65
CA PRO A 16 -11.05 19.84 8.26
C PRO A 16 -12.06 20.13 7.12
N PRO A 17 -12.49 21.39 6.92
CA PRO A 17 -13.50 21.75 5.93
C PRO A 17 -13.13 21.39 4.47
N ASP A 18 -11.84 21.31 4.17
CA ASP A 18 -11.27 20.93 2.87
C ASP A 18 -10.88 19.45 2.79
N GLY A 19 -11.17 18.67 3.83
CA GLY A 19 -10.94 17.23 3.85
C GLY A 19 -11.85 16.49 2.87
N LEU A 20 -11.33 15.40 2.30
CA LEU A 20 -12.05 14.55 1.35
C LEU A 20 -12.30 13.17 1.95
N VAL A 21 -13.47 12.59 1.73
CA VAL A 21 -13.79 11.22 2.17
C VAL A 21 -13.71 10.29 0.97
N VAL A 22 -12.95 9.20 1.09
CA VAL A 22 -12.76 8.22 0.00
C VAL A 22 -13.18 6.81 0.42
N ASN A 23 -13.76 6.07 -0.51
CA ASN A 23 -14.30 4.72 -0.26
C ASN A 23 -13.41 3.58 -0.80
N GLY A 24 -12.30 3.90 -1.46
CA GLY A 24 -11.46 2.86 -2.01
C GLY A 24 -10.12 3.35 -2.52
N ASN A 25 -9.32 2.37 -2.95
CA ASN A 25 -7.96 2.60 -3.41
C ASN A 25 -7.89 3.50 -4.65
N GLU A 26 -8.84 3.34 -5.59
CA GLU A 26 -8.83 4.06 -6.87
C GLU A 26 -9.01 5.57 -6.67
N GLU A 27 -10.04 5.96 -5.92
CA GLU A 27 -10.31 7.36 -5.58
C GLU A 27 -9.15 8.00 -4.79
N LEU A 28 -8.58 7.27 -3.82
CA LEU A 28 -7.41 7.74 -3.08
C LEU A 28 -6.21 7.95 -4.02
N GLN A 29 -5.97 7.01 -4.92
CA GLN A 29 -4.85 7.05 -5.87
C GLN A 29 -4.98 8.25 -6.83
N GLU A 30 -6.18 8.52 -7.34
CA GLU A 30 -6.45 9.67 -8.21
C GLU A 30 -6.13 11.01 -7.51
N ILE A 31 -6.56 11.17 -6.25
CA ILE A 31 -6.29 12.37 -5.46
C ILE A 31 -4.79 12.54 -5.23
N ILE A 32 -4.10 11.47 -4.82
CA ILE A 32 -2.66 11.50 -4.56
C ILE A 32 -1.90 11.91 -5.82
N GLU A 33 -2.14 11.24 -6.95
CA GLU A 33 -1.46 11.56 -8.21
C GLU A 33 -1.77 12.99 -8.66
N SER A 34 -3.03 13.40 -8.67
CA SER A 34 -3.43 14.74 -9.12
C SER A 34 -2.75 15.84 -8.30
N CYS A 35 -2.75 15.73 -6.97
CA CYS A 35 -2.11 16.70 -6.09
C CYS A 35 -0.58 16.71 -6.28
N ARG A 36 0.06 15.53 -6.31
CA ARG A 36 1.52 15.42 -6.46
C ARG A 36 2.01 15.93 -7.81
N ARG A 37 1.29 15.64 -8.90
CA ARG A 37 1.62 16.15 -10.25
C ARG A 37 1.48 17.66 -10.35
N SER A 38 0.51 18.22 -9.65
CA SER A 38 0.26 19.67 -9.60
C SER A 38 1.09 20.40 -8.55
N ASN A 39 1.94 19.69 -7.81
CA ASN A 39 2.70 20.21 -6.67
C ASN A 39 1.82 20.88 -5.59
N ASN A 40 0.61 20.36 -5.42
CA ASN A 40 -0.33 20.77 -4.38
C ASN A 40 -0.19 19.86 -3.16
N GLU A 41 -0.55 20.39 -2.00
CA GLU A 41 -0.70 19.57 -0.80
C GLU A 41 -1.88 18.60 -0.95
N ILE A 42 -1.71 17.37 -0.49
CA ILE A 42 -2.79 16.39 -0.46
C ILE A 42 -3.72 16.77 0.72
N PRO A 43 -5.03 16.96 0.50
CA PRO A 43 -5.95 17.27 1.59
C PRO A 43 -6.00 16.12 2.61
N THR A 44 -6.54 16.40 3.80
CA THR A 44 -6.75 15.32 4.79
C THR A 44 -7.81 14.35 4.26
N ILE A 45 -7.50 13.05 4.29
CA ILE A 45 -8.37 12.03 3.72
C ILE A 45 -9.10 11.25 4.81
N GLY A 46 -10.43 11.32 4.84
CA GLY A 46 -11.27 10.38 5.58
C GLY A 46 -11.39 9.05 4.85
N LEU A 47 -10.90 7.98 5.46
CA LEU A 47 -10.97 6.65 4.87
C LEU A 47 -12.24 5.94 5.35
N VAL A 48 -13.11 5.52 4.42
CA VAL A 48 -14.27 4.65 4.73
C VAL A 48 -14.20 3.27 4.06
N GLY A 49 -13.17 3.03 3.25
CA GLY A 49 -12.93 1.77 2.57
C GLY A 49 -11.55 1.69 1.94
N GLY A 50 -11.25 0.56 1.31
CA GLY A 50 -9.94 0.27 0.71
C GLY A 50 -8.96 -0.46 1.61
N ASP A 51 -7.77 -0.68 1.07
CA ASP A 51 -6.72 -1.51 1.66
C ASP A 51 -5.99 -0.81 2.81
N LEU A 52 -5.71 0.48 2.64
CA LEU A 52 -5.15 1.32 3.70
C LEU A 52 -6.12 1.41 4.89
N TRP A 53 -7.40 1.69 4.64
CA TRP A 53 -8.47 1.70 5.66
C TRP A 53 -8.48 0.40 6.48
N ARG A 54 -8.44 -0.75 5.80
CA ARG A 54 -8.45 -2.07 6.44
C ARG A 54 -7.19 -2.30 7.28
N THR A 55 -6.03 -1.92 6.76
CA THR A 55 -4.74 -2.05 7.45
C THR A 55 -4.72 -1.25 8.75
N LEU A 56 -5.32 -0.06 8.74
CA LEU A 56 -5.40 0.82 9.90
C LEU A 56 -6.51 0.44 10.89
N GLY A 57 -7.17 -0.70 10.70
CA GLY A 57 -8.21 -1.21 11.60
C GLY A 57 -9.59 -0.56 11.40
N GLY A 58 -9.84 -0.01 10.21
CA GLY A 58 -11.11 0.60 9.83
C GLY A 58 -12.31 -0.31 10.14
N LYS A 59 -13.36 0.30 10.72
CA LYS A 59 -14.63 -0.36 11.06
C LYS A 59 -15.75 0.27 10.25
N SER A 60 -16.81 -0.48 9.93
CA SER A 60 -17.90 -0.09 9.01
C SER A 60 -18.74 1.13 9.41
N HIS A 61 -18.41 1.83 10.51
CA HIS A 61 -19.18 2.95 11.02
C HIS A 61 -18.71 4.27 10.42
N HIS A 62 -19.21 4.60 9.23
CA HIS A 62 -19.06 5.91 8.56
C HIS A 62 -19.32 7.09 9.51
N ASP A 63 -20.24 6.90 10.45
CA ASP A 63 -20.62 7.87 11.49
C ASP A 63 -19.45 8.42 12.33
N ARG A 64 -18.35 7.66 12.51
CA ARG A 64 -17.26 8.08 13.39
C ARG A 64 -16.47 9.28 12.85
N LEU A 65 -16.26 9.33 11.54
CA LEU A 65 -15.61 10.47 10.88
C LEU A 65 -16.38 11.77 11.11
N MET A 66 -17.71 11.70 11.19
CA MET A 66 -18.59 12.87 11.29
C MET A 66 -18.95 13.23 12.74
N LYS A 67 -18.84 12.30 13.70
CA LYS A 67 -19.24 12.49 15.11
C LYS A 67 -18.10 12.97 16.03
N GLY A 68 -16.90 13.22 15.49
CA GLY A 68 -15.78 13.82 16.24
C GLY A 68 -14.92 12.84 17.05
N ASP A 69 -15.12 11.53 16.87
CA ASP A 69 -14.33 10.47 17.52
C ASP A 69 -13.21 9.93 16.63
N ALA A 70 -12.94 10.60 15.51
CA ALA A 70 -11.99 10.14 14.51
C ALA A 70 -10.53 10.33 14.95
N GLN A 71 -9.68 9.38 14.56
CA GLN A 71 -8.23 9.48 14.79
C GLN A 71 -7.56 10.05 13.56
N LEU A 72 -6.85 11.17 13.72
CA LEU A 72 -5.94 11.71 12.71
C LEU A 72 -4.60 10.99 12.78
N LEU A 73 -4.20 10.38 11.67
CA LEU A 73 -2.97 9.64 11.47
C LEU A 73 -2.12 10.31 10.40
N SER A 74 -0.81 10.32 10.60
CA SER A 74 0.19 10.61 9.58
C SER A 74 0.70 9.27 9.07
N VAL A 75 0.56 9.03 7.76
CA VAL A 75 0.94 7.78 7.12
C VAL A 75 1.98 8.02 6.03
N ASP A 76 2.81 7.02 5.82
CA ASP A 76 3.82 6.98 4.79
C ASP A 76 3.19 6.76 3.41
N LEU A 77 3.82 7.28 2.36
CA LEU A 77 3.52 6.92 0.98
C LEU A 77 4.70 6.17 0.35
N GLY A 78 4.40 5.23 -0.53
CA GLY A 78 5.39 4.70 -1.43
C GLY A 78 5.59 5.63 -2.63
N THR A 79 6.84 5.85 -3.01
CA THR A 79 7.19 6.50 -4.28
C THR A 79 7.92 5.51 -5.16
N ALA A 80 7.50 5.40 -6.41
CA ALA A 80 8.05 4.49 -7.40
C ALA A 80 8.62 5.27 -8.58
N LEU A 81 9.87 4.99 -8.95
CA LEU A 81 10.43 5.37 -10.24
C LEU A 81 10.31 4.16 -11.17
N ILE A 82 9.46 4.26 -12.17
CA ILE A 82 9.10 3.20 -13.12
C ILE A 82 9.54 3.66 -14.51
N ASP A 83 10.60 3.04 -15.05
CA ASP A 83 11.20 3.37 -16.36
C ASP A 83 11.33 4.89 -16.60
N GLY A 84 11.78 5.63 -15.59
CA GLY A 84 12.02 7.08 -15.66
C GLY A 84 10.85 7.98 -15.23
N HIS A 85 9.68 7.42 -14.95
CA HIS A 85 8.50 8.17 -14.49
C HIS A 85 8.23 7.92 -13.01
N ILE A 86 8.00 9.00 -12.26
CA ILE A 86 7.66 8.92 -10.83
C ILE A 86 6.16 8.69 -10.68
N TYR A 87 5.78 7.82 -9.73
CA TYR A 87 4.42 7.55 -9.29
C TYR A 87 4.39 7.39 -7.77
N TRP A 88 3.20 7.47 -7.18
CA TRP A 88 3.00 7.26 -5.74
C TRP A 88 1.98 6.14 -5.48
N PHE A 89 2.08 5.47 -4.34
CA PHE A 89 1.10 4.50 -3.87
C PHE A 89 0.87 4.66 -2.37
N ALA A 90 -0.38 4.58 -1.95
CA ALA A 90 -0.76 4.53 -0.54
C ALA A 90 -0.67 3.11 0.03
N SER A 91 -1.00 2.09 -0.77
CA SER A 91 -1.14 0.71 -0.28
C SER A 91 -0.10 -0.22 -0.89
N HIS A 92 -0.06 -0.36 -2.22
CA HIS A 92 0.78 -1.35 -2.89
C HIS A 92 1.27 -0.92 -4.27
N LEU A 93 2.48 -1.39 -4.62
CA LEU A 93 2.94 -1.56 -5.98
C LEU A 93 3.12 -3.05 -6.26
N ILE A 94 2.54 -3.54 -7.36
CA ILE A 94 2.62 -4.96 -7.75
C ILE A 94 3.07 -5.06 -9.22
N VAL A 95 4.21 -5.70 -9.44
CA VAL A 95 4.72 -6.07 -10.76
C VAL A 95 4.39 -7.54 -11.01
N ARG A 96 3.51 -7.82 -11.97
CA ARG A 96 3.06 -9.19 -12.26
C ARG A 96 2.56 -9.34 -13.69
N THR A 97 2.55 -10.57 -14.20
CA THR A 97 1.82 -10.90 -15.42
C THR A 97 0.31 -10.91 -15.16
N ARG A 98 -0.50 -10.70 -16.21
CA ARG A 98 -1.98 -10.69 -16.11
C ARG A 98 -2.57 -11.97 -15.50
N ILE A 99 -1.98 -13.11 -15.82
CA ILE A 99 -2.38 -14.44 -15.32
C ILE A 99 -1.62 -14.86 -14.05
N TRP A 100 -0.85 -13.95 -13.44
CA TRP A 100 -0.09 -14.18 -12.21
C TRP A 100 0.91 -15.36 -12.29
N THR A 101 1.51 -15.59 -13.45
CA THR A 101 2.58 -16.58 -13.67
C THR A 101 3.96 -15.91 -13.68
N GLY A 102 5.01 -16.68 -13.38
CA GLY A 102 6.40 -16.23 -13.40
C GLY A 102 6.80 -15.44 -12.14
N ARG A 103 7.79 -14.55 -12.26
CA ARG A 103 8.21 -13.69 -11.15
C ARG A 103 7.13 -12.65 -10.84
N THR A 104 6.84 -12.43 -9.56
CA THR A 104 5.94 -11.41 -9.05
C THR A 104 6.66 -10.63 -7.98
N TRP A 105 6.64 -9.32 -8.08
CA TRP A 105 7.24 -8.44 -7.09
C TRP A 105 6.15 -7.57 -6.48
N ILE A 106 6.00 -7.66 -5.17
CA ILE A 106 5.00 -6.92 -4.40
C ILE A 106 5.77 -6.02 -3.44
N VAL A 107 5.40 -4.75 -3.42
CA VAL A 107 5.86 -3.76 -2.47
C VAL A 107 4.62 -3.27 -1.73
N ALA A 108 4.60 -3.48 -0.42
CA ALA A 108 3.44 -3.27 0.41
C ALA A 108 3.74 -2.25 1.50
N ASN A 109 2.98 -1.16 1.49
CA ASN A 109 2.86 -0.19 2.58
C ASN A 109 1.68 -0.57 3.50
N ALA A 110 0.64 -1.16 2.91
CA ALA A 110 -0.53 -1.70 3.59
C ALA A 110 -0.45 -3.24 3.68
N SER A 111 -1.10 -3.85 4.69
CA SER A 111 -1.04 -5.30 4.91
C SER A 111 -2.04 -6.08 4.05
N HIS A 112 -3.18 -5.45 3.74
CA HIS A 112 -4.28 -6.07 3.03
C HIS A 112 -4.33 -5.67 1.57
N TYR A 113 -4.43 -6.63 0.64
CA TYR A 113 -4.81 -6.39 -0.77
C TYR A 113 -6.17 -7.02 -1.04
N GLY A 114 -7.21 -6.21 -1.09
CA GLY A 114 -8.59 -6.67 -1.00
C GLY A 114 -8.78 -7.59 0.21
N ASN A 115 -9.36 -8.76 0.00
CA ASN A 115 -9.64 -9.73 1.08
C ASN A 115 -8.42 -10.58 1.51
N TRP A 116 -7.22 -10.26 1.04
CA TRP A 116 -6.02 -11.03 1.33
C TRP A 116 -5.09 -10.23 2.24
N ASN A 117 -4.62 -10.84 3.33
CA ASN A 117 -3.57 -10.26 4.16
C ASN A 117 -2.20 -10.65 3.58
N ILE A 118 -1.75 -9.91 2.56
CA ILE A 118 -0.56 -10.25 1.76
C ILE A 118 0.76 -9.89 2.45
N ALA A 119 0.74 -8.95 3.39
CA ALA A 119 1.90 -8.51 4.15
C ALA A 119 1.46 -8.14 5.59
N PRO A 120 1.18 -9.11 6.48
CA PRO A 120 0.68 -8.90 7.85
C PRO A 120 1.55 -8.02 8.73
N ARG A 121 2.81 -7.78 8.33
CA ARG A 121 3.76 -6.91 9.03
C ARG A 121 3.85 -5.52 8.41
N ALA A 122 3.32 -5.30 7.22
CA ALA A 122 3.31 -3.99 6.58
C ALA A 122 2.49 -3.04 7.44
N HIS A 123 3.05 -1.86 7.67
CA HIS A 123 2.42 -0.83 8.47
C HIS A 123 2.75 0.53 7.87
N PRO A 124 1.76 1.35 7.50
CA PRO A 124 1.97 2.56 6.71
C PRO A 124 2.44 3.74 7.56
N GLY A 125 3.26 3.52 8.57
CA GLY A 125 3.78 4.60 9.43
C GLY A 125 5.11 4.27 10.09
N ASP A 126 5.71 3.12 9.75
CA ASP A 126 6.95 2.66 10.36
C ASP A 126 8.20 2.99 9.53
N GLY A 127 8.03 3.71 8.42
CA GLY A 127 9.09 4.08 7.51
C GLY A 127 9.68 2.89 6.75
N LEU A 128 8.93 1.81 6.56
CA LEU A 128 9.38 0.62 5.85
C LEU A 128 8.35 0.16 4.80
N LEU A 129 8.86 -0.48 3.76
CA LEU A 129 8.07 -1.23 2.79
C LEU A 129 8.33 -2.72 2.97
N ASP A 130 7.26 -3.49 2.98
CA ASP A 130 7.30 -4.94 2.96
C ASP A 130 7.40 -5.41 1.51
N ILE A 131 8.48 -6.11 1.17
CA ILE A 131 8.83 -6.50 -0.18
C ILE A 131 8.75 -8.02 -0.29
N LEU A 132 7.90 -8.52 -1.18
CA LEU A 132 7.79 -9.93 -1.52
C LEU A 132 8.23 -10.14 -2.97
N ASP A 133 9.30 -10.91 -3.17
CA ASP A 133 9.76 -11.38 -4.47
C ASP A 133 9.49 -12.87 -4.60
N LEU A 134 8.56 -13.20 -5.50
CA LEU A 134 7.96 -14.52 -5.63
C LEU A 134 8.27 -15.07 -7.02
N ASN A 135 8.81 -16.28 -7.14
CA ASN A 135 8.91 -16.97 -8.43
C ASN A 135 8.26 -18.36 -8.36
N LEU A 136 6.97 -18.36 -8.07
CA LEU A 136 6.21 -19.58 -7.81
C LEU A 136 5.60 -20.16 -9.09
N THR A 137 5.59 -21.49 -9.16
CA THR A 137 4.79 -22.26 -10.12
C THR A 137 3.29 -22.05 -9.87
N PHE A 138 2.43 -22.43 -10.82
CA PHE A 138 0.98 -22.30 -10.67
C PHE A 138 0.44 -23.08 -9.45
N SER A 139 0.94 -24.30 -9.21
CA SER A 139 0.53 -25.13 -8.07
C SER A 139 0.95 -24.54 -6.72
N ASP A 140 2.15 -23.96 -6.64
CA ASP A 140 2.64 -23.37 -5.39
C ASP A 140 1.93 -22.04 -5.10
N ARG A 141 1.51 -21.32 -6.14
CA ARG A 141 0.65 -20.13 -6.00
C ARG A 141 -0.71 -20.46 -5.42
N LEU A 142 -1.35 -21.54 -5.86
CA LEU A 142 -2.63 -21.99 -5.28
C LEU A 142 -2.49 -22.29 -3.78
N LYS A 143 -1.42 -22.99 -3.38
CA LYS A 143 -1.11 -23.27 -1.96
C LYS A 143 -0.77 -22.01 -1.17
N ALA A 144 -0.06 -21.06 -1.76
CA ALA A 144 0.26 -19.78 -1.14
C ALA A 144 -1.00 -18.94 -0.93
N ARG A 145 -1.90 -18.88 -1.93
CA ARG A 145 -3.15 -18.09 -1.86
C ARG A 145 -4.07 -18.53 -0.72
N SER A 146 -4.27 -19.83 -0.51
CA SER A 146 -5.12 -20.31 0.58
C SER A 146 -4.58 -19.96 1.97
N ARG A 147 -3.25 -19.80 2.11
CA ARG A 147 -2.59 -19.51 3.38
C ARG A 147 -2.42 -18.02 3.64
N VAL A 148 -2.28 -17.21 2.59
CA VAL A 148 -2.33 -15.74 2.65
C VAL A 148 -3.68 -15.26 3.19
N GLN A 149 -4.79 -15.92 2.83
CA GLN A 149 -6.10 -15.62 3.42
C GLN A 149 -6.13 -15.83 4.94
N ALA A 150 -5.36 -16.80 5.44
CA ALA A 150 -5.25 -17.09 6.87
C ALA A 150 -4.16 -16.27 7.59
N GLY A 151 -3.41 -15.41 6.87
CA GLY A 151 -2.29 -14.63 7.44
C GLY A 151 -1.06 -15.47 7.79
N ASN A 152 -1.03 -16.76 7.42
CA ASN A 152 0.07 -17.68 7.73
C ASN A 152 1.07 -17.68 6.57
N HIS A 153 2.10 -16.84 6.63
CA HIS A 153 3.18 -16.88 5.65
C HIS A 153 3.88 -18.24 5.65
N VAL A 154 4.02 -18.82 4.46
CA VAL A 154 4.79 -20.05 4.27
C VAL A 154 6.23 -19.67 4.00
N PRO A 155 7.20 -20.17 4.80
CA PRO A 155 8.58 -20.20 4.34
C PRO A 155 8.63 -21.13 3.13
N HIS A 156 8.68 -20.53 1.94
CA HIS A 156 8.85 -21.24 0.68
C HIS A 156 10.15 -20.74 0.06
N PRO A 157 11.02 -21.62 -0.46
CA PRO A 157 12.34 -21.23 -0.97
C PRO A 157 12.25 -20.15 -2.07
N ASP A 158 11.19 -20.15 -2.87
CA ASP A 158 10.95 -19.15 -3.91
C ASP A 158 10.18 -17.90 -3.46
N ILE A 159 10.07 -17.66 -2.15
CA ILE A 159 9.49 -16.45 -1.57
C ILE A 159 10.56 -15.73 -0.76
N HIS A 160 11.05 -14.63 -1.31
CA HIS A 160 11.98 -13.76 -0.60
C HIS A 160 11.20 -12.59 -0.01
N TYR A 161 11.24 -12.49 1.31
CA TYR A 161 10.60 -11.42 2.08
C TYR A 161 11.65 -10.52 2.70
N GLN A 162 11.48 -9.21 2.54
CA GLN A 162 12.36 -8.19 3.13
C GLN A 162 11.54 -6.99 3.59
N ARG A 163 12.00 -6.30 4.64
CA ARG A 163 11.45 -5.00 5.05
C ARG A 163 12.53 -3.97 4.90
N ARG A 164 12.34 -2.97 4.04
CA ARG A 164 13.35 -1.94 3.77
C ARG A 164 12.66 -0.61 3.42
N PRO A 165 13.30 0.54 3.71
CA PRO A 165 12.76 1.85 3.30
C PRO A 165 12.89 2.08 1.78
N LYS A 166 13.70 1.28 1.09
CA LYS A 166 13.91 1.35 -0.37
C LYS A 166 14.26 0.00 -0.95
N ALA A 167 13.89 -0.22 -2.19
CA ALA A 167 14.25 -1.40 -2.96
C ALA A 167 14.21 -1.12 -4.46
N GLN A 168 14.76 -2.03 -5.25
CA GLN A 168 14.69 -1.97 -6.70
C GLN A 168 14.65 -3.38 -7.28
N ILE A 169 14.08 -3.48 -8.47
CA ILE A 169 14.03 -4.72 -9.24
C ILE A 169 14.26 -4.41 -10.71
N GLU A 170 14.91 -5.37 -11.37
CA GLU A 170 14.96 -5.46 -12.82
C GLU A 170 14.23 -6.74 -13.27
N MET A 171 13.30 -6.57 -14.20
CA MET A 171 12.52 -7.64 -14.81
C MET A 171 13.14 -8.01 -16.15
N LYS A 172 13.26 -9.31 -16.43
CA LYS A 172 13.80 -9.80 -17.72
C LYS A 172 13.00 -9.34 -18.95
N LYS A 173 11.74 -8.99 -18.75
CA LYS A 173 10.81 -8.50 -19.77
C LYS A 173 9.91 -7.45 -19.14
N GLU A 174 9.46 -6.51 -19.95
CA GLU A 174 8.43 -5.56 -19.54
C GLU A 174 7.20 -6.30 -18.99
N THR A 175 6.86 -5.98 -17.75
CA THR A 175 5.80 -6.65 -16.99
C THR A 175 4.80 -5.61 -16.49
N ASP A 176 3.52 -5.97 -16.41
CA ASP A 176 2.49 -5.03 -15.96
C ASP A 176 2.79 -4.57 -14.52
N VAL A 177 2.78 -3.25 -14.32
CA VAL A 177 2.90 -2.60 -13.02
C VAL A 177 1.54 -2.07 -12.60
N TRP A 178 1.15 -2.46 -11.39
CA TRP A 178 -0.10 -2.07 -10.75
C TRP A 178 0.21 -1.23 -9.53
N ILE A 179 -0.51 -0.13 -9.35
CA ILE A 179 -0.40 0.78 -8.23
C ILE A 179 -1.79 0.87 -7.62
N ASP A 180 -1.91 0.51 -6.34
CA ASP A 180 -3.16 0.55 -5.58
C ASP A 180 -4.36 -0.14 -6.26
N GLY A 181 -4.07 -1.16 -7.08
CA GLY A 181 -5.08 -1.93 -7.82
C GLY A 181 -5.35 -1.45 -9.24
N ILE A 182 -4.81 -0.30 -9.64
CA ILE A 182 -4.90 0.25 -10.99
C ILE A 182 -3.68 -0.18 -11.80
N LYS A 183 -3.89 -0.68 -13.02
CA LYS A 183 -2.79 -0.95 -13.96
C LYS A 183 -2.30 0.36 -14.56
N ILE A 184 -1.03 0.69 -14.36
CA ILE A 184 -0.44 1.95 -14.82
C ILE A 184 0.27 1.78 -16.16
N THR A 185 1.22 0.86 -16.23
CA THR A 185 2.07 0.67 -17.40
C THR A 185 2.67 -0.73 -17.42
N LYS A 186 3.52 -1.03 -18.40
CA LYS A 186 4.51 -2.10 -18.32
C LYS A 186 5.88 -1.48 -18.09
N ALA A 187 6.71 -2.16 -17.32
CA ALA A 187 8.06 -1.71 -17.07
C ALA A 187 9.04 -2.86 -16.82
N SER A 188 10.32 -2.55 -16.97
CA SER A 188 11.41 -3.48 -16.68
C SER A 188 12.31 -3.03 -15.52
N GLN A 189 12.45 -1.72 -15.29
CA GLN A 189 13.23 -1.16 -14.19
C GLN A 189 12.31 -0.40 -13.23
N ILE A 190 12.23 -0.88 -11.99
CA ILE A 190 11.42 -0.28 -10.96
C ILE A 190 12.27 -0.09 -9.71
N SER A 191 12.28 1.13 -9.18
CA SER A 191 12.80 1.40 -7.84
C SER A 191 11.72 2.05 -6.99
N VAL A 192 11.72 1.73 -5.71
CA VAL A 192 10.75 2.24 -4.73
C VAL A 192 11.46 2.78 -3.51
N ARG A 193 10.87 3.79 -2.90
CA ARG A 193 11.25 4.30 -1.59
C ARG A 193 10.01 4.68 -0.81
N VAL A 194 10.10 4.61 0.50
CA VAL A 194 9.12 5.21 1.40
C VAL A 194 9.35 6.72 1.49
N GLU A 195 8.25 7.47 1.53
CA GLU A 195 8.20 8.86 1.92
C GLU A 195 7.45 8.91 3.26
N PRO A 196 8.18 9.07 4.37
CA PRO A 196 7.55 9.06 5.69
C PRO A 196 6.62 10.24 5.88
N ASP A 197 5.54 10.04 6.64
CA ASP A 197 4.64 11.12 7.08
C ASP A 197 4.07 11.96 5.91
N ALA A 198 3.76 11.30 4.79
CA ALA A 198 3.45 11.95 3.51
C ALA A 198 1.96 12.13 3.22
N LEU A 199 1.07 11.51 4.00
CA LEU A 199 -0.38 11.61 3.85
C LEU A 199 -1.06 11.71 5.23
N ARG A 200 -2.01 12.64 5.35
CA ARG A 200 -2.86 12.77 6.55
C ARG A 200 -4.17 12.03 6.33
N VAL A 201 -4.48 11.06 7.18
CA VAL A 201 -5.72 10.26 7.09
C VAL A 201 -6.52 10.26 8.38
N MET A 202 -7.83 10.08 8.27
CA MET A 202 -8.77 9.96 9.39
C MET A 202 -9.58 8.67 9.31
N LEU A 203 -9.85 8.06 10.47
CA LEU A 203 -10.64 6.82 10.67
C LEU A 203 -11.60 6.92 11.85
#